data_AF-A0A353VTI4-F1
#
_entry.id   AF-A0A353VTI4-F1
#
_cell.length_a   1.000
_cell.length_b   1.000
_cell.length_c   1.000
_cell.angle_alpha   90.00
_cell.angle_beta   90.00
_cell.angle_gamma   90.00
#
_symmetry.space_group_name_H-M   'P 1'
#
loop_
_entity.id
_entity.type
_entity.pdbx_description
1 polymer ?
#
loop_
_entity_poly.entity_id
_entity_poly.type
_entity_poly.pdbx_seq_one_letter_code
_entity_poly.pdbx_strand_id
1 'polypeptide(L)'
;MFDKKKRVYRFGGKTAEGDGHMRELLGGKGANLAEMSKLGMPVPAGFTITTECCAEYYSLGGGYTEDLKKEVAEALKATETIMGKKFGDPSDPLLVSCRSGARSSMPGMMDTILNIG
;
A
#
# COMPACT_ATOMS: atom_id res chain seq x y z
N MET A 1 -5.46 3.34 -26.77
CA MET A 1 -6.16 2.89 -25.55
C MET A 1 -5.10 2.83 -24.47
N PHE A 2 -5.06 3.79 -23.55
CA PHE A 2 -4.05 3.76 -22.49
C PHE A 2 -4.40 2.61 -21.56
N ASP A 3 -3.57 1.57 -21.55
CA ASP A 3 -3.74 0.42 -20.67
C ASP A 3 -3.70 0.92 -19.22
N LYS A 4 -4.75 0.63 -18.43
CA LYS A 4 -4.89 1.18 -17.08
C LYS A 4 -3.90 0.46 -16.17
N LYS A 5 -2.72 1.05 -15.98
CA LYS A 5 -1.68 0.51 -15.08
C LYS A 5 -2.21 0.38 -13.66
N LYS A 6 -1.98 -0.78 -13.04
CA LYS A 6 -2.33 -1.03 -11.64
C LYS A 6 -1.38 -0.27 -10.71
N ARG A 7 -1.95 0.51 -9.79
CA ARG A 7 -1.22 1.42 -8.90
C ARG A 7 -1.24 1.05 -7.41
N VAL A 8 -2.17 0.19 -7.02
CA VAL A 8 -2.34 -0.25 -5.63
C VAL A 8 -2.30 -1.77 -5.56
N TYR A 9 -1.40 -2.30 -4.72
CA TYR A 9 -1.12 -3.72 -4.59
C TYR A 9 -1.37 -4.17 -3.15
N ARG A 10 -2.36 -5.04 -2.95
CA ARG A 10 -2.78 -5.56 -1.65
C ARG A 10 -1.92 -6.74 -1.21
N PHE A 11 -1.77 -6.89 0.10
CA PHE A 11 -1.18 -8.06 0.76
C PHE A 11 -1.93 -8.35 2.07
N GLY A 12 -1.91 -9.59 2.53
CA GLY A 12 -2.61 -10.02 3.74
C GLY A 12 -3.44 -11.28 3.53
N GLY A 13 -3.85 -11.91 4.63
CA GLY A 13 -4.66 -13.14 4.55
C GLY A 13 -3.95 -14.30 3.85
N LYS A 14 -2.60 -14.35 3.94
CA LYS A 14 -1.74 -15.32 3.24
C LYS A 14 -1.76 -15.19 1.70
N THR A 15 -2.10 -14.01 1.19
CA THR A 15 -2.13 -13.71 -0.24
C THR A 15 -1.51 -12.33 -0.51
N ALA A 16 -1.04 -12.10 -1.73
CA ALA A 16 -0.64 -10.77 -2.19
C ALA A 16 -0.80 -10.63 -3.71
N GLU A 17 -0.98 -9.39 -4.15
CA GLU A 17 -1.09 -9.04 -5.57
C GLU A 17 0.26 -8.73 -6.22
N GLY A 18 1.33 -8.68 -5.43
CA GLY A 18 2.71 -8.55 -5.89
C GLY A 18 3.62 -9.58 -5.24
N ASP A 19 4.93 -9.45 -5.43
CA ASP A 19 5.94 -10.36 -4.88
C ASP A 19 7.32 -9.71 -4.74
N GLY A 20 8.28 -10.51 -4.25
CA GLY A 20 9.66 -10.08 -4.00
C GLY A 20 10.42 -9.60 -5.25
N HIS A 21 9.97 -9.90 -6.47
CA HIS A 21 10.61 -9.44 -7.71
C HIS A 21 10.18 -8.01 -8.09
N MET A 22 9.07 -7.51 -7.56
CA MET A 22 8.48 -6.22 -7.91
C MET A 22 9.10 -5.03 -7.13
N ARG A 23 10.39 -5.11 -6.77
CA ARG A 23 11.08 -4.11 -5.93
C ARG A 23 11.12 -2.71 -6.56
N GLU A 24 11.20 -2.64 -7.88
CA GLU A 24 11.17 -1.38 -8.63
C GLU A 24 9.82 -0.67 -8.48
N LEU A 25 8.74 -1.44 -8.50
CA LEU A 25 7.38 -0.94 -8.51
C LEU A 25 6.80 -0.72 -7.10
N LEU A 26 7.11 -1.61 -6.16
CA LEU A 26 6.56 -1.61 -4.80
C LEU A 26 7.54 -1.07 -3.75
N GLY A 27 8.77 -0.78 -4.15
CA GLY A 27 9.88 -0.53 -3.22
C GLY A 27 10.30 -1.81 -2.47
N GLY A 28 11.42 -1.71 -1.75
CA GLY A 28 11.97 -2.87 -1.03
C GLY A 28 11.05 -3.39 0.09
N LYS A 29 10.34 -2.50 0.79
CA LYS A 29 9.42 -2.88 1.88
C LYS A 29 8.13 -3.51 1.34
N GLY A 30 7.51 -2.90 0.32
CA GLY A 30 6.27 -3.39 -0.27
C GLY A 30 6.44 -4.76 -0.93
N ALA A 31 7.52 -4.93 -1.70
CA ALA A 31 7.86 -6.22 -2.31
C ALA A 31 8.09 -7.32 -1.26
N ASN A 32 8.83 -7.01 -0.18
CA ASN A 32 9.05 -7.96 0.91
C ASN A 32 7.74 -8.30 1.65
N LEU A 33 6.88 -7.33 1.94
CA LEU A 33 5.58 -7.59 2.59
C LEU A 33 4.70 -8.51 1.74
N ALA A 34 4.69 -8.29 0.42
CA ALA A 34 3.97 -9.13 -0.52
C ALA A 34 4.52 -10.56 -0.54
N GLU A 35 5.85 -10.71 -0.63
CA GLU A 35 6.53 -12.00 -0.58
C GLU A 35 6.23 -12.75 0.73
N MET A 36 6.37 -12.05 1.87
CA MET A 36 6.10 -12.65 3.18
C MET A 36 4.65 -13.13 3.31
N SER A 37 3.70 -12.37 2.77
CA SER A 37 2.30 -12.79 2.78
C SER A 37 2.05 -14.00 1.89
N LYS A 38 2.66 -14.08 0.70
CA LYS A 38 2.59 -15.26 -0.19
C LYS A 38 3.21 -16.51 0.44
N LEU A 39 4.28 -16.34 1.22
CA LEU A 39 4.90 -17.43 2.00
C LEU A 39 4.06 -17.85 3.21
N GLY A 40 2.89 -17.24 3.44
CA GLY A 40 1.98 -17.61 4.51
C GLY A 40 2.39 -17.10 5.89
N MET A 41 3.36 -16.17 5.97
CA MET A 41 3.74 -15.55 7.24
C MET A 41 2.61 -14.66 7.78
N PRO A 42 2.50 -14.49 9.11
CA PRO A 42 1.46 -13.69 9.75
C PRO A 42 1.73 -12.18 9.57
N VAL A 43 1.62 -11.70 8.34
CA VAL A 43 1.71 -10.28 7.99
C VAL A 43 0.32 -9.64 8.13
N PRO A 44 0.15 -8.57 8.93
CA PRO A 44 -1.09 -7.79 8.97
C PRO A 44 -1.47 -7.30 7.57
N ALA A 45 -2.76 -7.32 7.24
CA ALA A 45 -3.20 -6.91 5.91
C ALA A 45 -2.93 -5.43 5.65
N GLY A 46 -2.72 -5.10 4.38
CA GLY A 46 -2.49 -3.75 3.93
C GLY A 46 -2.28 -3.68 2.42
N PHE A 47 -1.74 -2.57 1.96
CA PHE A 47 -1.48 -2.35 0.55
C PHE A 47 -0.28 -1.43 0.33
N THR A 48 0.30 -1.52 -0.86
CA THR A 48 1.39 -0.66 -1.34
C THR A 48 0.89 0.18 -2.51
N ILE A 49 1.14 1.49 -2.44
CA ILE A 49 0.97 2.41 -3.56
C ILE A 49 2.30 2.44 -4.32
N THR A 50 2.25 2.24 -5.64
CA THR A 50 3.46 2.07 -6.45
C THR A 50 4.37 3.30 -6.47
N THR A 51 5.65 3.07 -6.76
CA THR A 51 6.64 4.13 -7.03
C THR A 51 6.25 4.99 -8.24
N GLU A 52 5.58 4.42 -9.24
CA GLU A 52 5.06 5.17 -10.39
C GLU A 52 4.05 6.25 -9.97
N CYS A 53 3.22 6.02 -8.94
CA CYS A 53 2.31 7.04 -8.40
C CYS A 53 3.05 8.22 -7.78
N CYS A 54 4.24 7.98 -7.23
CA CYS A 54 5.07 9.07 -6.71
C CYS A 54 5.54 9.96 -7.88
N ALA A 55 5.98 9.35 -8.98
CA ALA A 55 6.32 10.10 -10.19
C ALA A 55 5.10 10.84 -10.79
N GLU A 56 3.92 10.21 -10.81
CA GLU A 56 2.65 10.81 -11.24
C GLU A 56 2.34 12.07 -10.40
N TYR A 57 2.39 11.94 -9.07
CA TYR A 57 2.18 13.06 -8.13
C TYR A 57 3.05 14.27 -8.45
N TYR A 58 4.36 14.06 -8.68
CA TYR A 58 5.27 15.15 -9.02
C TYR A 58 5.01 15.72 -10.42
N SER A 59 4.66 14.87 -11.40
CA SER A 59 4.35 15.32 -12.76
C SER A 59 3.10 16.20 -12.82
N LEU A 60 2.17 16.03 -11.87
CA LEU A 60 0.96 16.86 -11.72
C LEU A 60 1.23 18.18 -10.99
N GLY A 61 2.46 18.42 -10.51
CA GLY A 61 2.77 19.56 -9.63
C GLY A 61 2.26 19.37 -8.19
N GLY A 62 1.94 18.12 -7.82
CA GLY A 62 1.27 17.75 -6.57
C GLY A 62 -0.16 17.28 -6.80
N GLY A 63 -0.71 16.62 -5.77
CA GLY A 63 -2.05 16.04 -5.81
C GLY A 63 -2.10 14.66 -6.48
N TYR A 64 -3.32 14.11 -6.58
CA TYR A 64 -3.57 12.80 -7.15
C TYR A 64 -4.93 12.76 -7.84
N THR A 65 -5.10 11.79 -8.74
CA THR A 65 -6.34 11.62 -9.49
C THR A 65 -7.44 10.99 -8.63
N GLU A 66 -8.71 11.33 -8.91
CA GLU A 66 -9.87 10.68 -8.24
C GLU A 66 -9.89 9.17 -8.44
N ASP A 67 -9.31 8.68 -9.54
CA ASP A 67 -9.16 7.24 -9.76
C ASP A 67 -8.18 6.59 -8.77
N LEU A 68 -7.06 7.24 -8.44
CA LEU A 68 -6.15 6.74 -7.41
C LEU A 68 -6.85 6.71 -6.05
N LYS A 69 -7.65 7.73 -5.75
CA LYS A 69 -8.44 7.80 -4.52
C LYS A 69 -9.39 6.61 -4.38
N LYS A 70 -10.08 6.24 -5.46
CA LYS A 70 -10.97 5.06 -5.51
C LYS A 70 -10.18 3.77 -5.33
N GLU A 71 -9.05 3.60 -6.01
CA GLU A 71 -8.20 2.41 -5.89
C GLU A 71 -7.67 2.22 -4.45
N VAL A 72 -7.28 3.31 -3.78
CA VAL A 72 -6.87 3.28 -2.36
C VAL A 72 -8.05 2.93 -1.45
N ALA A 73 -9.24 3.50 -1.68
CA ALA A 73 -10.44 3.20 -0.89
C ALA A 73 -10.85 1.71 -1.02
N GLU A 74 -10.75 1.14 -2.22
CA GLU A 74 -11.00 -0.29 -2.47
C GLU A 74 -9.99 -1.18 -1.73
N ALA A 75 -8.71 -0.79 -1.72
CA ALA A 75 -7.67 -1.51 -1.01
C ALA A 75 -7.82 -1.42 0.52
N LEU A 76 -8.24 -0.26 1.03
CA LEU A 76 -8.56 -0.08 2.44
C LEU A 76 -9.75 -0.97 2.84
N LYS A 77 -10.81 -1.03 2.03
CA LYS A 77 -11.96 -1.92 2.27
C LYS A 77 -11.59 -3.40 2.27
N ALA A 78 -10.68 -3.81 1.40
CA ALA A 78 -10.13 -5.17 1.43
C ALA A 78 -9.33 -5.43 2.71
N THR A 79 -8.59 -4.44 3.19
CA THR A 79 -7.85 -4.50 4.47
C THR A 79 -8.81 -4.65 5.64
N GLU A 80 -9.86 -3.83 5.71
CA GLU A 80 -10.93 -3.94 6.71
C GLU A 80 -11.52 -5.35 6.76
N THR A 81 -11.83 -5.91 5.59
CA THR A 81 -12.41 -7.25 5.46
C THR A 81 -11.51 -8.33 6.03
N ILE A 82 -10.20 -8.28 5.75
CA ILE A 82 -9.23 -9.28 6.23
C ILE A 82 -8.96 -9.10 7.74
N MET A 83 -8.90 -7.85 8.21
CA MET A 83 -8.61 -7.53 9.61
C MET A 83 -9.83 -7.65 10.52
N GLY A 84 -11.05 -7.70 9.96
CA GLY A 84 -12.30 -7.74 10.72
C GLY A 84 -12.57 -6.45 11.50
N LYS A 85 -12.05 -5.31 11.02
CA LYS A 85 -12.15 -3.98 11.67
C LYS A 85 -12.49 -2.93 10.63
N LYS A 86 -12.96 -1.76 11.09
CA LYS A 86 -13.40 -0.69 10.18
C LYS A 86 -12.65 0.62 10.43
N PHE A 87 -12.15 1.23 9.37
CA PHE A 87 -11.42 2.50 9.43
C PHE A 87 -12.40 3.64 9.77
N GLY A 88 -12.07 4.42 10.80
CA GLY A 88 -12.94 5.47 11.34
C GLY A 88 -14.13 4.97 12.16
N ASP A 89 -14.19 3.69 12.54
CA ASP A 89 -15.20 3.20 13.49
C ASP A 89 -14.79 3.52 14.93
N PRO A 90 -15.58 4.29 15.70
CA PRO A 90 -15.22 4.66 17.07
C PRO A 90 -15.33 3.51 18.07
N SER A 91 -16.00 2.40 17.72
CA SER A 91 -16.22 1.25 18.61
C SER A 91 -15.20 0.14 18.39
N ASP A 92 -14.86 -0.16 17.13
CA ASP A 92 -13.80 -1.13 16.78
C ASP A 92 -12.92 -0.64 15.62
N PRO A 93 -12.00 0.31 15.88
CA PRO A 93 -11.26 1.00 14.83
C PRO A 93 -10.20 0.12 14.16
N LEU A 94 -10.14 0.18 12.83
CA LEU A 94 -8.94 -0.18 12.08
C LEU A 94 -7.97 1.00 12.11
N LEU A 95 -6.83 0.82 12.78
CA LEU A 95 -5.71 1.75 12.71
C LEU A 95 -4.68 1.23 11.70
N VAL A 96 -4.13 2.13 10.89
CA VAL A 96 -3.09 1.81 9.91
C VAL A 96 -1.77 2.50 10.24
N SER A 97 -0.68 1.94 9.71
CA SER A 97 0.62 2.60 9.69
C SER A 97 0.98 3.00 8.27
N CYS A 98 1.46 4.23 8.09
CA CYS A 98 1.99 4.70 6.82
C CYS A 98 3.52 4.67 6.87
N ARG A 99 4.14 3.98 5.92
CA ARG A 99 5.58 3.75 5.87
C ARG A 99 6.10 4.05 4.47
N SER A 100 7.08 4.94 4.38
CA SER A 100 7.81 5.17 3.13
C SER A 100 8.61 3.92 2.72
N GLY A 101 8.65 3.65 1.42
CA GLY A 101 9.36 2.50 0.85
C GLY A 101 9.85 2.81 -0.56
N ALA A 102 11.12 3.20 -0.69
CA ALA A 102 11.75 3.37 -1.99
C ALA A 102 12.40 2.06 -2.50
N ARG A 103 12.82 2.07 -3.77
CA ARG A 103 13.65 1.02 -4.40
C ARG A 103 14.92 0.75 -3.58
N SER A 104 15.58 1.84 -3.16
CA SER A 104 16.79 1.83 -2.35
C SER A 104 16.57 2.63 -1.07
N SER A 105 17.23 2.23 0.03
CA SER A 105 17.18 2.97 1.28
C SER A 105 17.73 4.39 1.07
N MET A 106 16.91 5.41 1.31
CA MET A 106 17.31 6.81 1.20
C MET A 106 17.22 7.47 2.57
N PRO A 107 18.34 8.00 3.12
CA PRO A 107 18.29 8.93 4.25
C PRO A 107 17.42 10.14 3.91
N GLY A 108 16.53 10.56 4.81
CA GLY A 108 15.62 11.70 4.60
C GLY A 108 14.24 11.34 4.02
N MET A 109 13.89 10.05 3.90
CA MET A 109 12.50 9.66 3.61
C MET A 109 11.58 9.95 4.80
N MET A 110 10.29 10.14 4.50
CA MET A 110 9.23 10.37 5.48
C MET A 110 9.29 9.34 6.63
N ASP A 111 9.17 9.84 7.86
CA ASP A 111 9.06 9.03 9.06
C ASP A 111 7.86 8.08 8.99
N THR A 112 7.95 6.98 9.72
CA THR A 112 6.82 6.06 9.88
C THR A 112 5.76 6.73 10.77
N ILE A 113 4.55 6.86 10.25
CA ILE A 113 3.40 7.35 11.01
C ILE A 113 2.59 6.14 11.45
N LEU A 114 2.36 6.02 12.75
CA LEU A 114 1.55 4.97 13.36
C LEU A 114 0.18 5.54 13.78
N ASN A 115 -0.78 4.65 14.05
CA ASN A 115 -2.09 4.99 14.62
C ASN A 115 -2.90 5.98 13.77
N ILE A 116 -2.87 5.84 12.45
CA ILE A 116 -3.74 6.61 11.55
C ILE A 116 -5.12 5.95 11.54
N GLY A 117 -6.18 6.68 11.88
CA GLY A 117 -7.56 6.21 11.84
C GLY A 117 -8.48 6.98 12.77
#